data_AF-A0A2N1RDW3-F1
#
_entry.id   AF-A0A2N1RDW3-F1
#
_cell.length_a   1.000
_cell.length_b   1.000
_cell.length_c   1.000
_cell.angle_alpha   90.00
_cell.angle_beta   90.00
_cell.angle_gamma   90.00
#
_symmetry.space_group_name_H-M   'P 1'
#
loop_
_entity.id
_entity.type
_entity.pdbx_description
1 polymer ?
#
loop_
_entity_poly.entity_id
_entity_poly.type
_entity_poly.pdbx_seq_one_letter_code
_entity_poly.pdbx_strand_id
1 'polypeptide(L)'
;MTVGHASACAFCGRPLKVCLNCRFYDPSAYHECREDIDEPVVYKDLANFCDFFVMKETSDAQQIKSQEEARSRFFSLFNDD
;
A
#
# COMPACT_ATOMS: atom_id res chain seq x y z
N MET A 1 0.44 16.78 5.13
CA MET A 1 1.30 16.83 3.93
C MET A 1 0.45 16.41 2.74
N THR A 2 0.12 17.32 1.82
CA THR A 2 -0.71 16.99 0.65
C THR A 2 0.17 16.45 -0.47
N VAL A 3 -0.19 15.29 -1.02
CA VAL A 3 0.56 14.63 -2.10
C VAL A 3 -0.16 14.94 -3.41
N GLY A 4 0.49 15.72 -4.26
CA GLY A 4 -0.04 16.10 -5.57
C GLY A 4 0.23 15.02 -6.63
N HIS A 5 -0.38 15.17 -7.80
CA HIS A 5 -0.17 14.24 -8.91
C HIS A 5 1.30 14.19 -9.39
N ALA A 6 2.01 15.33 -9.33
CA ALA A 6 3.41 15.45 -9.71
C ALA A 6 4.37 15.06 -8.57
N SER A 7 3.87 14.71 -7.39
CA SER A 7 4.71 14.29 -6.29
C SER A 7 5.35 12.94 -6.61
N ALA A 8 6.68 12.88 -6.52
CA ALA A 8 7.47 11.69 -6.78
C ALA A 8 8.38 11.35 -5.59
N CYS A 9 8.76 10.08 -5.48
CA CYS A 9 9.71 9.61 -4.48
C CYS A 9 11.10 10.19 -4.77
N ALA A 10 11.73 10.80 -3.78
CA ALA A 10 13.08 11.37 -3.92
C ALA A 10 14.17 10.32 -4.20
N PHE A 11 13.95 9.06 -3.86
CA PHE A 11 14.92 7.98 -4.04
C PHE A 11 14.81 7.30 -5.42
N CYS A 12 13.60 6.93 -5.83
CA CYS A 12 13.39 6.14 -7.05
C CYS A 12 12.62 6.87 -8.16
N GLY A 13 12.17 8.11 -7.94
CA GLY A 13 11.46 8.92 -8.92
C GLY A 13 10.04 8.45 -9.26
N ARG A 14 9.55 7.36 -8.65
CA ARG A 14 8.19 6.85 -8.89
C ARG A 14 7.12 7.81 -8.35
N PRO A 15 5.97 7.93 -9.02
CA PRO A 15 4.89 8.78 -8.55
C PRO A 15 4.35 8.30 -7.20
N LEU A 16 4.01 9.25 -6.34
CA LEU A 16 3.47 8.97 -5.01
C LEU A 16 1.93 8.88 -5.02
N LYS A 17 1.27 9.69 -5.86
CA LYS A 17 -0.19 9.68 -6.05
C LYS A 17 -0.60 8.57 -7.02
N VAL A 18 -0.58 7.33 -6.54
CA VAL A 18 -1.00 6.13 -7.28
C VAL A 18 -2.03 5.37 -6.45
N CYS A 19 -2.91 4.58 -7.06
CA CYS A 19 -3.93 3.84 -6.31
C CYS A 19 -3.30 2.91 -5.28
N LEU A 20 -2.20 2.24 -5.60
CA LEU A 20 -1.48 1.36 -4.68
C LEU A 20 -1.01 2.03 -3.37
N ASN A 21 -0.84 3.36 -3.38
CA ASN A 21 -0.46 4.15 -2.21
C ASN A 21 -1.66 4.83 -1.53
N CYS A 22 -2.88 4.61 -2.03
CA CYS A 22 -4.11 5.18 -1.49
C CYS A 22 -4.66 4.28 -0.37
N ARG A 23 -5.17 4.87 0.71
CA ARG A 23 -5.81 4.12 1.81
C ARG A 23 -7.08 3.38 1.40
N PHE A 24 -7.72 3.83 0.31
CA PHE A 24 -8.99 3.31 -0.19
C PHE A 24 -8.83 2.21 -1.23
N TYR A 25 -7.60 1.97 -1.71
CA TYR A 25 -7.36 0.91 -2.67
C TYR A 25 -7.57 -0.46 -2.02
N ASP A 26 -8.41 -1.26 -2.67
CA ASP A 26 -8.75 -2.61 -2.24
C ASP A 26 -9.00 -3.47 -3.48
N PRO A 27 -8.15 -4.47 -3.78
CA PRO A 27 -8.29 -5.28 -5.00
C PRO A 27 -9.58 -6.11 -5.04
N SER A 28 -10.29 -6.27 -3.92
CA SER A 28 -11.56 -7.00 -3.87
C SER A 28 -12.79 -6.09 -3.99
N ALA A 29 -12.62 -4.76 -3.99
CA ALA A 29 -13.72 -3.81 -4.10
C ALA A 29 -14.10 -3.53 -5.57
N TYR A 30 -15.31 -3.00 -5.78
CA TYR A 30 -15.71 -2.49 -7.08
C TYR A 30 -14.74 -1.38 -7.54
N HIS A 31 -14.31 -1.43 -8.80
CA HIS A 31 -13.24 -0.57 -9.34
C HIS A 31 -11.90 -0.63 -8.58
N GLU A 32 -11.71 -1.63 -7.72
CA GLU A 32 -10.57 -1.77 -6.81
C GLU A 32 -10.42 -0.56 -5.85
N CYS A 33 -11.54 0.06 -5.49
CA CYS A 33 -11.62 1.24 -4.63
C CYS A 33 -12.80 1.10 -3.64
N ARG A 34 -12.58 1.45 -2.38
CA ARG A 34 -13.63 1.43 -1.33
C ARG A 34 -14.57 2.64 -1.37
N GLU A 35 -14.16 3.70 -2.03
CA GLU A 35 -14.98 4.88 -2.29
C GLU A 35 -15.71 4.74 -3.63
N ASP A 36 -16.89 5.34 -3.71
CA ASP A 36 -17.68 5.41 -4.94
C ASP A 36 -17.06 6.47 -5.87
N ILE A 37 -16.34 6.00 -6.89
CA ILE A 37 -15.69 6.86 -7.88
C ILE A 37 -16.40 6.74 -9.22
N ASP A 38 -16.77 7.88 -9.80
CA ASP A 38 -17.42 7.94 -11.12
C ASP A 38 -16.48 7.47 -12.23
N GLU A 39 -15.20 7.86 -12.15
CA GLU A 39 -14.18 7.53 -13.15
C GLU A 39 -13.14 6.55 -12.56
N PRO A 40 -13.19 5.25 -12.93
CA PRO A 40 -12.23 4.28 -12.45
C PRO A 40 -10.82 4.52 -13.03
N VAL A 41 -9.81 4.50 -12.14
CA VAL A 41 -8.40 4.55 -12.56
C VAL A 41 -8.01 3.21 -13.17
N VAL A 42 -7.59 3.17 -14.43
CA VAL A 42 -7.19 1.93 -15.12
C VAL A 42 -5.83 1.42 -14.64
N TYR A 43 -4.82 2.30 -14.60
CA TYR A 43 -3.45 1.95 -14.20
C TYR A 43 -3.22 2.30 -12.73
N LYS A 44 -3.27 1.29 -11.86
CA LYS A 44 -3.23 1.48 -10.39
C LYS A 44 -1.85 1.88 -9.86
N ASP A 45 -0.79 1.62 -10.62
CA ASP A 45 0.61 1.85 -10.30
C ASP A 45 1.19 3.13 -10.93
N LEU A 46 0.41 3.83 -11.77
CA LEU A 46 0.77 5.11 -12.38
C LEU A 46 0.13 6.29 -11.66
N ALA A 47 0.70 7.48 -11.88
CA ALA A 47 0.18 8.73 -11.34
C ALA A 47 -1.28 8.94 -11.76
N ASN A 48 -2.15 9.23 -10.79
CA ASN A 48 -3.57 9.46 -11.05
C ASN A 48 -4.03 10.86 -10.61
N PHE A 49 -5.20 11.25 -11.11
CA PHE A 49 -5.85 12.52 -10.79
C PHE A 49 -7.02 12.37 -9.82
N CYS A 50 -7.23 11.18 -9.25
CA CYS A 50 -8.36 10.89 -8.36
C CYS A 50 -8.45 11.90 -7.20
N ASP A 51 -9.62 12.53 -7.05
CA ASP A 51 -9.87 13.54 -6.01
C ASP A 51 -10.04 12.92 -4.62
N PHE A 52 -10.46 11.66 -4.56
CA PHE A 52 -10.58 10.89 -3.32
C PHE A 52 -9.23 10.34 -2.82
N PHE A 53 -8.12 10.64 -3.48
CA PHE A 53 -6.82 10.12 -3.06
C PHE A 53 -6.45 10.58 -1.65
N VAL A 54 -6.19 9.61 -0.77
CA VAL A 54 -5.60 9.86 0.55
C VAL A 54 -4.44 8.90 0.73
N MET A 55 -3.24 9.45 0.97
CA MET A 55 -2.04 8.64 1.18
C MET A 55 -2.25 7.70 2.35
N LYS A 56 -1.97 6.41 2.12
CA LYS A 56 -2.02 5.39 3.16
C LYS A 56 -0.91 5.68 4.18
N GLU A 57 -1.32 5.96 5.41
CA GLU A 57 -0.39 6.01 6.52
C GLU A 57 -0.03 4.57 6.91
N THR A 58 1.25 4.22 6.73
CA THR A 58 1.80 3.04 7.38
C THR A 58 2.15 3.46 8.79
N SER A 59 1.35 3.03 9.78
CA SER A 59 1.83 3.02 11.15
C SER A 59 2.94 1.98 11.22
N ASP A 60 4.19 2.44 11.19
CA ASP A 60 5.36 1.63 11.56
C ASP A 60 5.28 1.31 13.06
N ALA A 61 4.38 0.39 13.39
CA ALA A 61 4.39 -0.40 14.61
C ALA A 61 4.40 -1.90 14.26
N GLN A 62 4.80 -2.27 13.05
CA GLN A 62 5.32 -3.60 12.82
C GLN A 62 6.75 -3.63 13.35
N GLN A 63 6.90 -4.16 14.57
CA GLN A 63 8.21 -4.59 15.06
C GLN A 63 8.93 -5.31 13.92
N ILE A 64 10.11 -4.81 13.55
CA ILE A 64 11.06 -5.58 12.73
C ILE A 64 11.41 -6.80 13.58
N LYS A 65 10.63 -7.88 13.43
CA LYS A 65 10.91 -9.15 14.10
C LYS A 65 12.21 -9.66 13.53
N SER A 66 13.13 -10.03 14.42
CA SER A 66 14.44 -10.47 14.00
C SER A 66 14.33 -11.71 13.11
N GLN A 67 15.32 -11.91 12.24
CA GLN A 67 15.42 -13.13 11.44
C GLN A 67 15.42 -14.39 12.33
N GLU A 68 15.98 -14.29 13.54
CA GLU A 68 15.94 -15.31 14.60
C GLU A 68 14.50 -15.67 15.00
N GLU A 69 13.65 -14.67 15.26
CA GLU A 69 12.25 -14.89 15.67
C GLU A 69 11.38 -15.48 14.56
N ALA A 70 11.65 -15.12 13.31
CA ALA A 70 10.99 -15.73 12.16
C ALA A 70 11.39 -17.21 12.02
N ARG A 71 12.68 -17.53 12.19
CA ARG A 71 13.19 -18.90 12.15
C ARG A 71 12.65 -19.76 13.29
N SER A 72 12.69 -19.26 14.53
CA SER A 72 12.21 -20.04 15.69
C SER A 72 10.72 -20.38 15.60
N ARG A 73 9.88 -19.42 15.18
CA ARG A 73 8.46 -19.67 14.91
C ARG A 73 8.26 -20.69 13.80
N PHE A 74 9.04 -20.62 12.72
CA PHE A 74 8.95 -21.59 11.63
C PHE A 74 9.24 -23.01 12.13
N PHE A 75 10.32 -23.22 12.89
CA PHE A 75 10.65 -24.54 13.42
C PHE A 75 9.60 -25.06 14.43
N SER A 76 8.96 -24.18 15.21
CA SER A 76 7.91 -24.60 16.16
C SER A 76 6.63 -25.14 15.51
N LEU A 77 6.41 -24.88 14.21
CA LEU A 77 5.25 -25.42 13.48
C LEU A 77 5.44 -26.88 13.03
N PHE A 78 6.68 -27.38 13.05
CA PHE A 78 7.04 -28.70 12.52
C PHE A 78 7.66 -29.61 13.58
N ASN A 79 7.82 -29.13 14.81
CA ASN A 79 8.28 -29.94 15.93
C ASN A 79 7.06 -30.48 16.71
N ASP A 80 6.40 -31.48 16.11
CA ASP A 80 5.58 -32.46 16.80
C ASP A 80 6.36 -33.78 16.83
N ASP A 81 6.99 -34.08 17.97
CA ASP A 81 7.33 -35.44 18.42
C ASP A 81 6.53 -35.72 19.70
#